data_AF-A0ABC9Z3R4-F1
#
_entry.id   AF-A0ABC9Z3R4-F1
#
_cell.length_a   1.000
_cell.length_b   1.000
_cell.length_c   1.000
_cell.angle_alpha   90.00
_cell.angle_beta   90.00
_cell.angle_gamma   90.00
#
_symmetry.space_group_name_H-M   'P 1'
#
loop_
_entity.id
_entity.type
_entity.pdbx_description
1 polymer ?
#
loop_
_entity_poly.entity_id
_entity_poly.type
_entity_poly.pdbx_seq_one_letter_code
_entity_poly.pdbx_strand_id
1 'polypeptide(L)'
;MALHITDRSITSDLTPETAHRVPDPGGGSWLLTWLPGRLLTREQAIDAMMLDELLSDPEADGGAALRSAAQRATSLGMDVAEAVLLLATRVVERDRHRVERARRCRRSGPNVPGCGVPQRFLFRCLSASAVLGRILYAVATLPSLSFVVVALLAARLTSNGWVVSGVTVAASALTCTVTLAGSR
;
A
#
# COMPACT_ATOMS: atom_id res chain seq x y z
N MET A 1 9.97 8.12 -14.61
CA MET A 1 8.52 7.85 -14.63
C MET A 1 7.75 9.09 -14.98
N ALA A 2 6.59 8.94 -15.62
CA ALA A 2 5.76 10.06 -16.01
C ALA A 2 4.27 9.76 -15.80
N LEU A 3 3.60 10.60 -15.01
CA LEU A 3 2.15 10.65 -14.98
C LEU A 3 1.63 11.24 -16.30
N HIS A 4 0.67 10.55 -16.90
CA HIS A 4 -0.12 11.08 -18.01
C HIS A 4 -1.36 11.77 -17.44
N ILE A 5 -1.34 13.11 -17.44
CA ILE A 5 -2.40 13.96 -16.89
C ILE A 5 -3.20 14.55 -18.06
N THR A 6 -4.51 14.34 -18.03
CA THR A 6 -5.49 14.97 -18.94
C THR A 6 -6.56 15.69 -18.11
N ASP A 7 -7.48 16.38 -18.77
CA ASP A 7 -8.59 17.07 -18.09
C ASP A 7 -9.58 16.11 -17.40
N ARG A 8 -9.57 14.84 -17.81
CA ARG A 8 -10.56 13.84 -17.37
C ARG A 8 -9.96 12.66 -16.62
N SER A 9 -8.67 12.38 -16.81
CA SER A 9 -8.00 11.26 -16.16
C SER A 9 -6.53 11.54 -15.89
N ILE A 10 -6.01 10.92 -14.83
CA ILE A 10 -4.59 10.83 -14.50
C ILE A 10 -4.23 9.36 -14.42
N THR A 11 -3.17 8.95 -15.11
CA THR A 11 -2.71 7.55 -15.15
C THR A 11 -1.19 7.48 -15.02
N SER A 12 -0.67 6.38 -14.47
CA SER A 12 0.77 6.07 -14.38
C SER A 12 1.17 5.00 -15.41
N ASP A 13 2.44 5.01 -15.83
CA ASP A 13 3.05 3.91 -16.59
C ASP A 13 3.54 2.76 -15.69
N LEU A 14 3.78 3.03 -14.40
CA LEU A 14 4.13 1.99 -13.43
C LEU A 14 2.93 1.34 -12.79
N THR A 15 1.97 2.13 -12.32
CA THR A 15 0.87 1.61 -11.53
C THR A 15 -0.37 1.44 -12.40
N PRO A 16 -1.20 0.40 -12.16
CA PRO A 16 -2.46 0.23 -12.88
C PRO A 16 -3.58 1.11 -12.31
N GLU A 17 -3.29 1.93 -11.31
CA GLU A 17 -4.27 2.78 -10.66
C GLU A 17 -4.49 4.06 -11.46
N THR A 18 -5.69 4.63 -11.34
CA THR A 18 -6.08 5.80 -12.13
C THR A 18 -6.91 6.77 -11.30
N ALA A 19 -6.80 8.05 -11.63
CA ALA A 19 -7.73 9.07 -11.17
C ALA A 19 -8.65 9.48 -12.32
N HIS A 20 -9.92 9.69 -12.05
CA HIS A 20 -10.89 10.17 -13.03
C HIS A 20 -11.71 11.31 -12.46
N ARG A 21 -12.02 12.29 -13.32
CA ARG A 21 -12.84 13.44 -12.96
C ARG A 21 -14.32 13.06 -12.99
N VAL A 22 -15.03 13.36 -11.91
CA VAL A 22 -16.47 13.18 -11.74
C VAL A 22 -17.15 14.55 -11.75
N PRO A 23 -18.29 14.71 -12.42
CA PRO A 23 -19.07 15.94 -12.35
C PRO A 23 -19.49 16.23 -10.90
N ASP A 24 -19.24 17.46 -10.45
CA ASP A 24 -19.61 17.95 -9.12
C ASP A 24 -20.03 19.43 -9.25
N PRO A 25 -20.99 19.93 -8.46
CA PRO A 25 -21.49 21.30 -8.56
C PRO A 25 -20.40 22.38 -8.43
N GLY A 26 -19.28 22.08 -7.78
CA GLY A 26 -18.15 23.00 -7.58
C GLY A 26 -17.11 23.05 -8.69
N GLY A 27 -17.36 22.45 -9.86
CA GLY A 27 -16.37 22.42 -10.95
C GLY A 27 -15.59 21.11 -11.05
N GLY A 28 -16.19 20.01 -10.59
CA GLY A 28 -15.72 18.64 -10.78
C GLY A 28 -14.69 18.17 -9.75
N SER A 29 -14.97 17.02 -9.15
CA SER A 29 -14.08 16.35 -8.20
C SER A 29 -13.32 15.21 -8.87
N TRP A 30 -12.30 14.70 -8.21
CA TRP A 30 -11.52 13.56 -8.68
C TRP A 30 -11.71 12.36 -7.77
N LEU A 31 -11.89 11.18 -8.37
CA LEU A 31 -11.92 9.90 -7.68
C LEU A 31 -10.76 9.03 -8.14
N LEU A 32 -10.19 8.28 -7.21
CA LEU A 32 -9.11 7.35 -7.49
C LEU A 32 -9.56 5.91 -7.30
N THR A 33 -8.98 5.02 -8.09
CA THR A 33 -9.28 3.59 -8.00
C THR A 33 -8.78 2.94 -6.71
N TRP A 34 -7.69 3.44 -6.12
CA TRP A 34 -7.11 2.91 -4.89
C TRP A 34 -7.59 3.63 -3.61
N LEU A 35 -8.19 4.82 -3.76
CA LEU A 35 -8.79 5.59 -2.68
C LEU A 35 -10.28 5.85 -2.96
N PRO A 36 -11.11 4.80 -3.02
CA PRO A 36 -12.52 4.96 -3.34
C PRO A 36 -13.26 5.74 -2.23
N GLY A 37 -14.24 6.55 -2.62
CA GLY A 37 -15.12 7.25 -1.69
C GLY A 37 -14.60 8.59 -1.16
N ARG A 38 -13.39 9.01 -1.50
CA ARG A 38 -12.91 10.37 -1.24
C ARG A 38 -12.95 11.21 -2.52
N LEU A 39 -13.69 12.32 -2.48
CA LEU A 39 -13.69 13.34 -3.53
C LEU A 39 -12.47 14.25 -3.30
N LEU A 40 -11.57 14.26 -4.28
CA LEU A 40 -10.33 15.03 -4.22
C LEU A 40 -10.37 16.24 -5.16
N THR A 41 -9.58 17.26 -4.84
CA THR A 41 -9.22 18.28 -5.83
C THR A 41 -8.29 17.69 -6.89
N ARG A 42 -8.07 18.44 -7.97
CA ARG A 42 -7.14 18.01 -9.03
C ARG A 42 -5.72 17.85 -8.50
N GLU A 43 -5.28 18.78 -7.66
CA GLU A 43 -3.95 18.79 -7.05
C GLU A 43 -3.79 17.60 -6.10
N GLN A 44 -4.81 17.31 -5.28
CA GLN A 44 -4.81 16.13 -4.42
C GLN A 44 -4.81 14.83 -5.23
N ALA A 45 -5.55 14.76 -6.34
CA ALA A 45 -5.51 13.57 -7.19
C ALA A 45 -4.13 13.35 -7.81
N ILE A 46 -3.44 14.43 -8.20
CA ILE A 46 -2.07 14.38 -8.69
C ILE A 46 -1.12 13.90 -7.59
N ASP A 47 -1.23 14.43 -6.37
CA ASP A 47 -0.41 14.00 -5.22
C ASP A 47 -0.65 12.53 -4.86
N ALA A 48 -1.89 12.08 -4.89
CA ALA A 48 -2.25 10.70 -4.63
C ALA A 48 -1.71 9.74 -5.70
N MET A 49 -1.74 10.14 -6.98
CA MET A 49 -1.13 9.36 -8.05
C MET A 49 0.40 9.30 -7.91
N MET A 50 1.06 10.42 -7.58
CA MET A 50 2.50 10.42 -7.32
C MET A 50 2.88 9.63 -6.06
N LEU A 51 2.02 9.59 -5.05
CA LEU A 51 2.22 8.78 -3.85
C LEU A 51 2.22 7.28 -4.19
N ASP A 52 1.24 6.83 -4.98
CA ASP A 52 1.18 5.45 -5.46
C ASP A 52 2.42 5.08 -6.30
N GLU A 53 2.89 5.99 -7.17
CA GLU A 53 4.13 5.81 -7.93
C GLU A 53 5.36 5.65 -7.04
N LEU A 54 5.56 6.56 -6.07
CA LEU A 54 6.69 6.51 -5.14
C LEU A 54 6.73 5.23 -4.30
N LEU A 55 5.56 4.73 -3.91
CA LEU A 55 5.44 3.51 -3.11
C LEU A 55 5.56 2.23 -3.96
N SER A 56 5.35 2.35 -5.27
CA SER A 56 5.41 1.23 -6.22
C SER A 56 6.77 1.06 -6.90
N ASP A 57 7.63 2.09 -6.91
CA ASP A 57 8.96 2.05 -7.52
C ASP A 57 9.99 1.35 -6.60
N PRO A 58 10.49 0.15 -6.94
CA PRO A 58 11.49 -0.54 -6.14
C PRO A 58 12.90 0.05 -6.24
N GLU A 59 13.16 0.89 -7.25
CA GLU A 59 14.48 1.50 -7.50
C GLU A 59 14.63 2.88 -6.86
N ALA A 60 13.56 3.41 -6.25
CA ALA A 60 13.59 4.71 -5.60
C ALA A 60 14.49 4.67 -4.34
N ASP A 61 15.27 5.74 -4.12
CA ASP A 61 16.06 5.91 -2.89
C ASP A 61 15.11 5.93 -1.67
N GLY A 62 15.11 4.85 -0.89
CA GLY A 62 14.13 4.62 0.17
C GLY A 62 14.02 5.76 1.18
N GLY A 63 15.11 6.47 1.47
CA GLY A 63 15.07 7.60 2.43
C GLY A 63 14.48 8.88 1.84
N ALA A 64 14.82 9.21 0.59
CA ALA A 64 14.26 10.36 -0.10
C ALA A 64 12.80 10.10 -0.52
N ALA A 65 12.53 8.92 -1.08
CA ALA A 65 11.21 8.50 -1.52
C ALA A 65 10.21 8.48 -0.36
N LEU A 66 10.59 7.97 0.81
CA LEU A 66 9.70 7.92 1.97
C LEU A 66 9.35 9.33 2.49
N ARG A 67 10.31 10.26 2.50
CA ARG A 67 10.05 11.67 2.87
C ARG A 67 9.10 12.35 1.88
N SER A 68 9.32 12.15 0.58
CA SER A 68 8.43 12.65 -0.46
C SER A 68 7.04 12.02 -0.37
N ALA A 69 6.95 10.73 -0.07
CA ALA A 69 5.69 10.03 0.17
C ALA A 69 4.95 10.62 1.39
N ALA A 70 5.66 10.90 2.49
CA ALA A 70 5.07 11.51 3.68
C ALA A 70 4.50 12.91 3.42
N GLN A 71 5.20 13.73 2.64
CA GLN A 71 4.71 15.06 2.26
C GLN A 71 3.41 14.96 1.45
N ARG A 72 3.32 14.01 0.52
CA ARG A 72 2.12 13.79 -0.30
C ARG A 72 0.96 13.16 0.50
N ALA A 73 1.25 12.20 1.38
CA ALA A 73 0.22 11.64 2.25
C ALA A 73 -0.42 12.74 3.12
N THR A 74 0.41 13.66 3.62
CA THR A 74 -0.05 14.82 4.40
C THR A 74 -0.99 15.72 3.58
N SER A 75 -0.75 15.96 2.29
CA SER A 75 -1.66 16.78 1.46
C SER A 75 -3.04 16.12 1.22
N LEU A 76 -3.10 14.79 1.42
CA LEU A 76 -4.32 13.98 1.37
C LEU A 76 -4.98 13.82 2.76
N GLY A 77 -4.38 14.38 3.81
CA GLY A 77 -4.84 14.25 5.18
C GLY A 77 -4.74 12.82 5.72
N MET A 78 -3.69 12.08 5.33
CA MET A 78 -3.41 10.73 5.81
C MET A 78 -1.92 10.50 6.08
N ASP A 79 -1.60 9.42 6.78
CA ASP A 79 -0.22 8.98 6.97
C ASP A 79 0.24 8.03 5.85
N VAL A 80 1.55 7.91 5.64
CA VAL A 80 2.14 6.98 4.66
C VAL A 80 1.74 5.54 4.98
N ALA A 81 1.70 5.16 6.26
CA ALA A 81 1.28 3.81 6.64
C ALA A 81 -0.16 3.51 6.22
N GLU A 82 -1.06 4.48 6.32
CA GLU A 82 -2.44 4.34 5.86
C GLU A 82 -2.50 4.16 4.33
N ALA A 83 -1.75 4.98 3.59
CA ALA A 83 -1.67 4.86 2.14
C ALA A 83 -1.13 3.50 1.69
N VAL A 84 -0.06 3.01 2.34
CA VAL A 84 0.51 1.67 2.08
C VAL A 84 -0.52 0.57 2.33
N LEU A 85 -1.29 0.65 3.42
CA LEU A 85 -2.33 -0.34 3.74
C LEU A 85 -3.45 -0.36 2.69
N LEU A 86 -3.89 0.81 2.22
CA LEU A 86 -4.92 0.92 1.18
C LEU A 86 -4.43 0.34 -0.15
N LEU A 87 -3.22 0.69 -0.57
CA LEU A 87 -2.60 0.16 -1.78
C LEU A 87 -2.38 -1.36 -1.69
N ALA A 88 -1.88 -1.87 -0.55
CA ALA A 88 -1.72 -3.29 -0.34
C ALA A 88 -3.06 -4.04 -0.42
N THR A 89 -4.12 -3.49 0.18
CA THR A 89 -5.48 -4.04 0.09
C THR A 89 -5.94 -4.10 -1.37
N ARG A 90 -5.67 -3.03 -2.14
CA ARG A 90 -6.02 -2.96 -3.55
C ARG A 90 -5.27 -3.98 -4.42
N VAL A 91 -3.99 -4.19 -4.16
CA VAL A 91 -3.18 -5.24 -4.82
C VAL A 91 -3.81 -6.61 -4.58
N VAL A 92 -4.16 -6.92 -3.32
CA VAL A 92 -4.79 -8.20 -2.95
C VAL A 92 -6.14 -8.39 -3.63
N GLU A 93 -7.01 -7.37 -3.65
CA GLU A 93 -8.30 -7.41 -4.35
C GLU A 93 -8.13 -7.67 -5.84
N ARG A 94 -7.19 -6.97 -6.48
CA ARG A 94 -6.90 -7.13 -7.90
C ARG A 94 -6.39 -8.54 -8.20
N ASP A 95 -5.55 -9.10 -7.35
CA ASP A 95 -5.02 -10.46 -7.52
C ASP A 95 -6.13 -11.51 -7.34
N ARG A 96 -7.05 -11.31 -6.40
CA ARG A 96 -8.26 -12.15 -6.28
C ARG A 96 -9.09 -12.15 -7.56
N HIS A 97 -9.38 -10.96 -8.10
CA HIS A 97 -10.12 -10.84 -9.36
C HIS A 97 -9.38 -11.47 -10.55
N ARG A 98 -8.05 -11.39 -10.59
CA ARG A 98 -7.24 -12.07 -11.61
C ARG A 98 -7.35 -13.59 -11.51
N VAL A 99 -7.26 -14.15 -10.29
CA VAL A 99 -7.40 -15.59 -10.05
C VAL A 99 -8.81 -16.06 -10.41
N GLU A 100 -9.85 -15.31 -10.07
CA GLU A 100 -11.24 -15.62 -10.43
C GLU A 100 -11.47 -15.60 -11.94
N ARG A 101 -10.96 -14.59 -12.65
CA ARG A 101 -11.01 -14.53 -14.12
C ARG A 101 -10.28 -15.72 -14.75
N ALA A 102 -9.10 -16.07 -14.26
CA ALA A 102 -8.34 -17.22 -14.74
C ALA A 102 -9.10 -18.55 -14.51
N ARG A 103 -9.75 -18.72 -13.35
CA ARG A 103 -10.61 -19.88 -13.05
C ARG A 103 -11.82 -19.95 -13.98
N ARG A 104 -12.46 -18.81 -14.27
CA ARG A 104 -13.58 -18.75 -15.21
C ARG A 104 -13.15 -19.16 -16.61
N CYS A 105 -12.02 -18.65 -17.10
CA CYS A 105 -11.47 -19.04 -18.40
C CYS A 105 -11.14 -20.55 -18.48
N ARG A 106 -10.58 -21.16 -17.42
CA ARG A 106 -10.37 -22.61 -17.39
C ARG A 106 -11.67 -23.42 -17.46
N ARG A 107 -12.75 -22.93 -16.84
CA ARG A 107 -14.05 -23.61 -16.84
C ARG A 107 -14.81 -23.48 -18.16
N SER A 108 -14.66 -22.36 -18.87
CA SER A 108 -15.41 -22.10 -20.10
C SER A 108 -14.87 -22.84 -21.34
N GLY A 109 -13.80 -23.63 -21.21
CA GLY A 109 -13.21 -24.39 -22.31
C GLY A 109 -12.44 -23.53 -23.32
N PRO A 110 -11.69 -24.16 -24.24
CA PRO A 110 -10.77 -23.46 -25.16
C PRO A 110 -11.45 -22.57 -26.21
N ASN A 111 -12.79 -22.56 -26.28
CA ASN A 111 -13.55 -21.90 -27.35
C ASN A 111 -14.14 -20.53 -26.96
N VAL A 112 -13.70 -19.90 -25.87
CA VAL A 112 -14.11 -18.52 -25.54
C VAL A 112 -13.13 -17.51 -26.15
N PRO A 113 -13.56 -16.69 -27.13
CA PRO A 113 -12.76 -15.59 -27.64
C PRO A 113 -12.60 -14.55 -26.53
N GLY A 114 -11.36 -14.31 -26.08
CA GLY A 114 -11.06 -13.31 -25.04
C GLY A 114 -10.32 -13.83 -23.80
N CYS A 115 -10.12 -15.15 -23.68
CA CYS A 115 -9.34 -15.75 -22.58
C CYS A 115 -7.81 -15.79 -22.81
N GLY A 116 -7.29 -14.89 -23.66
CA GLY A 116 -5.86 -14.68 -23.80
C GLY A 116 -5.34 -13.89 -22.60
N VAL A 117 -4.72 -14.57 -21.62
CA VAL A 117 -3.92 -13.87 -20.60
C VAL A 117 -2.65 -13.40 -21.31
N PRO A 118 -2.43 -12.09 -21.53
CA PRO A 118 -1.26 -11.67 -22.29
C PRO A 118 -0.02 -11.98 -21.44
N GLN A 119 0.96 -12.69 -22.01
CA GLN A 119 2.19 -13.14 -21.34
C GLN A 119 2.97 -12.02 -20.62
N ARG A 120 2.81 -10.76 -21.06
CA ARG A 120 3.40 -9.58 -20.40
C ARG A 120 2.87 -9.33 -18.97
N PHE A 121 1.72 -9.90 -18.58
CA PHE A 121 1.12 -9.71 -17.26
C PHE A 121 1.61 -10.71 -16.20
N LEU A 122 2.15 -11.87 -16.59
CA LEU A 122 2.70 -12.84 -15.65
C LEU A 122 4.02 -12.35 -15.02
N PHE A 123 4.82 -11.58 -15.75
CA PHE A 123 6.07 -11.02 -15.23
C PHE A 123 5.85 -9.95 -14.14
N ARG A 124 4.78 -9.16 -14.21
CA ARG A 124 4.40 -8.21 -13.12
C ARG A 124 3.75 -8.90 -11.91
N CYS A 125 3.23 -10.13 -12.03
CA CYS A 125 2.71 -10.88 -10.88
C CYS A 125 3.84 -11.39 -9.95
N LEU A 126 5.00 -11.74 -10.51
CA LEU A 126 6.17 -12.07 -9.70
C LEU A 126 6.75 -10.84 -8.98
N SER A 127 6.68 -9.64 -9.59
CA SER A 127 7.19 -8.43 -8.95
C SER A 127 6.28 -7.90 -7.85
N ALA A 128 4.95 -7.95 -7.99
CA ALA A 128 4.03 -7.49 -6.93
C ALA A 128 4.14 -8.32 -5.65
N SER A 129 4.31 -9.64 -5.77
CA SER A 129 4.55 -10.52 -4.61
C SER A 129 5.96 -10.34 -4.02
N ALA A 130 6.94 -9.98 -4.84
CA ALA A 130 8.28 -9.65 -4.38
C ALA A 130 8.36 -8.28 -3.70
N VAL A 131 7.58 -7.29 -4.14
CA VAL A 131 7.48 -5.95 -3.51
C VAL A 131 6.71 -6.02 -2.20
N LEU A 132 5.58 -6.73 -2.14
CA LEU A 132 4.89 -7.01 -0.86
C LEU A 132 5.77 -7.83 0.08
N GLY A 133 6.49 -8.83 -0.44
CA GLY A 133 7.47 -9.60 0.30
C GLY A 133 8.61 -8.72 0.85
N ARG A 134 9.11 -7.74 0.08
CA ARG A 134 10.16 -6.82 0.50
C ARG A 134 9.68 -5.72 1.46
N ILE A 135 8.45 -5.22 1.30
CA ILE A 135 7.83 -4.27 2.24
C ILE A 135 7.56 -4.98 3.57
N LEU A 136 6.98 -6.19 3.55
CA LEU A 136 6.81 -7.01 4.74
C LEU A 136 8.16 -7.40 5.36
N TYR A 137 9.17 -7.73 4.55
CA TYR A 137 10.51 -8.04 5.02
C TYR A 137 11.20 -6.80 5.63
N ALA A 138 11.09 -5.62 5.03
CA ALA A 138 11.66 -4.37 5.56
C ALA A 138 10.97 -3.95 6.87
N VAL A 139 9.64 -4.12 6.96
CA VAL A 139 8.87 -3.90 8.19
C VAL A 139 9.22 -4.94 9.27
N ALA A 140 9.52 -6.19 8.89
CA ALA A 140 9.88 -7.26 9.82
C ALA A 140 11.36 -7.24 10.25
N THR A 141 12.27 -6.71 9.42
CA THR A 141 13.72 -6.65 9.70
C THR A 141 14.17 -5.34 10.35
N LEU A 142 13.30 -4.34 10.46
CA LEU A 142 13.52 -3.17 11.30
C LEU A 142 12.91 -3.44 12.69
N PRO A 143 13.72 -3.81 13.71
CA PRO A 143 13.22 -4.18 15.04
C PRO A 143 12.49 -3.03 15.76
N SER A 144 12.63 -1.79 15.30
CA SER A 144 11.92 -0.62 15.82
C SER A 144 10.52 -0.45 15.24
N LEU A 145 10.26 -0.88 14.00
CA LEU A 145 8.95 -0.73 13.35
C LEU A 145 8.01 -1.91 13.62
N SER A 146 8.55 -3.11 13.85
CA SER A 146 7.74 -4.26 14.29
C SER A 146 7.03 -3.97 15.62
N PHE A 147 7.71 -3.30 16.55
CA PHE A 147 7.10 -2.83 17.80
C PHE A 147 6.00 -1.80 17.58
N VAL A 148 6.18 -0.84 16.67
CA VAL A 148 5.18 0.20 16.38
C VAL A 148 3.95 -0.40 15.70
N VAL A 149 4.13 -1.32 14.75
CA VAL A 149 3.01 -2.00 14.07
C VAL A 149 2.26 -2.92 15.03
N VAL A 150 2.96 -3.70 15.86
CA VAL A 150 2.34 -4.53 16.89
C VAL A 150 1.62 -3.67 17.93
N ALA A 151 2.21 -2.55 18.36
CA ALA A 151 1.59 -1.62 19.30
C ALA A 151 0.35 -0.92 18.72
N LEU A 152 0.38 -0.51 17.45
CA LEU A 152 -0.77 0.09 16.76
C LEU A 152 -1.89 -0.93 16.52
N LEU A 153 -1.56 -2.17 16.17
CA LEU A 153 -2.53 -3.26 16.07
C LEU A 153 -3.14 -3.58 17.44
N ALA A 154 -2.33 -3.66 18.50
CA ALA A 154 -2.82 -3.87 19.85
C ALA A 154 -3.72 -2.71 20.32
N ALA A 155 -3.33 -1.46 20.06
CA ALA A 155 -4.10 -0.27 20.41
C ALA A 155 -5.44 -0.19 19.65
N ARG A 156 -5.47 -0.64 18.40
CA ARG A 156 -6.69 -0.68 17.59
C ARG A 156 -7.62 -1.85 17.98
N LEU A 157 -7.05 -2.94 18.48
CA LEU A 157 -7.82 -4.06 19.03
C LEU A 157 -8.42 -3.71 20.39
N THR A 158 -7.71 -2.96 21.24
CA THR A 158 -8.25 -2.47 22.52
C THR A 158 -9.31 -1.37 22.33
N SER A 159 -9.18 -0.51 21.32
CA SER A 159 -10.21 0.50 21.01
C SER A 159 -11.54 -0.09 20.53
N ASN A 160 -11.51 -1.31 19.97
CA ASN A 160 -12.70 -2.03 19.51
C ASN A 160 -13.34 -2.92 20.59
N GLY A 161 -12.98 -2.75 21.86
CA GLY A 161 -13.64 -3.40 23.00
C GLY A 161 -13.33 -4.89 23.18
N TRP A 162 -12.35 -5.43 22.45
CA TRP A 162 -11.86 -6.79 22.68
C TRP A 162 -10.79 -6.79 23.77
N VAL A 163 -11.19 -7.12 24.99
CA VAL A 163 -10.26 -7.37 26.10
C VAL A 163 -9.50 -8.67 25.79
N VAL A 164 -8.30 -8.55 25.23
CA VAL A 164 -7.36 -9.68 25.15
C VAL A 164 -6.62 -9.74 26.49
N SER A 165 -7.21 -10.44 27.46
CA SER A 165 -6.49 -10.90 28.64
C SER A 165 -5.41 -11.88 28.20
N GLY A 166 -4.16 -11.42 28.03
CA GLY A 166 -3.06 -12.38 27.87
C GLY A 166 -1.78 -11.96 27.14
N VAL A 167 -1.35 -10.69 27.17
CA VAL A 167 0.02 -10.34 26.75
C VAL A 167 0.67 -9.44 27.80
N THR A 168 0.98 -10.03 28.95
CA THR A 168 1.88 -9.45 29.96
C THR A 168 3.03 -10.42 30.23
N VAL A 169 3.73 -10.89 29.19
CA VAL A 169 5.04 -11.55 29.37
C VAL A 169 5.86 -11.36 28.10
N ALA A 170 6.72 -10.34 28.07
CA ALA A 170 7.99 -10.30 27.30
C ALA A 170 8.70 -8.92 27.33
N ALA A 171 8.46 -8.06 28.34
CA ALA A 171 9.14 -6.76 28.45
C ALA A 171 10.24 -6.73 29.53
N SER A 172 10.62 -7.86 30.14
CA SER A 172 11.53 -7.87 31.30
C SER A 172 12.91 -8.51 31.06
N ALA A 173 13.24 -8.94 29.83
CA ALA A 173 14.45 -9.73 29.59
C ALA A 173 15.66 -8.96 29.03
N LEU A 174 15.58 -7.65 28.76
CA LEU A 174 16.68 -6.93 28.07
C LEU A 174 17.32 -5.75 28.81
N THR A 175 17.00 -5.53 30.09
CA THR A 175 17.57 -4.40 30.87
C THR A 175 18.65 -4.81 31.89
N CYS A 176 19.13 -6.06 31.91
CA CYS A 176 20.08 -6.53 32.93
C CYS A 176 21.56 -6.65 32.51
N THR A 177 21.96 -6.27 31.28
CA THR A 177 23.37 -6.47 30.84
C THR A 177 24.17 -5.17 30.69
N VAL A 178 23.81 -4.12 31.43
CA VAL A 178 24.65 -2.94 31.60
C VAL A 178 24.58 -2.54 33.07
N THR A 179 25.64 -2.85 33.82
CA THR A 179 26.16 -2.19 35.05
C THR A 179 26.75 -3.25 35.98
N LEU A 180 28.05 -3.55 35.83
CA LEU A 180 29.08 -3.73 36.88
C LEU A 180 30.27 -4.52 36.32
N ALA A 181 31.26 -3.81 35.78
CA ALA A 181 32.63 -4.29 35.70
C ALA A 181 33.53 -3.10 36.04
N GLY A 182 33.69 -2.86 37.34
CA GLY A 182 34.49 -1.78 37.90
C GLY A 182 34.73 -2.04 39.38
N SER A 183 35.81 -2.77 39.68
CA SER A 183 36.70 -2.61 40.85
C SER A 183 37.36 -3.94 41.24
N ARG A 184 38.64 -4.07 40.93
CA ARG A 184 39.72 -4.13 41.92
C ARG A 184 41.07 -4.11 41.21
#